data_AF-A0A819E2H8-F1
#
_entry.id   AF-A0A819E2H8-F1
#
_cell.length_a   1.000
_cell.length_b   1.000
_cell.length_c   1.000
_cell.angle_alpha   90.00
_cell.angle_beta   90.00
_cell.angle_gamma   90.00
#
_symmetry.space_group_name_H-M   'P 1'
#
loop_
_entity.id
_entity.type
_entity.pdbx_description
1 polymer ?
#
loop_
_entity_poly.entity_id
_entity_poly.type
_entity_poly.pdbx_seq_one_letter_code
_entity_poly.pdbx_strand_id
1 'polypeptide(L)'
;FSHGEAINALENFLNTYIPDHLILGMTIDTILQLIRGSASGSPLTIPLVYIYFFYTDQIIMNDLIDKNELFVRYRDEAFITWNHSEQQLSSLFSIAKSRFPEVKWHISSIDYPIHFVDIKVGHNTGHLFTGVYHQEMFYNDFLSSELNQLQNPNENIWNWLRKALLKAVRYCCDSVMFHSETGEIQRELLRRGHSEHIFDEALDEFYEDFGVTVIYPPFLTVNYEKLRKHVSIYDKNRAAAKKERSENSSQQQEISFHLPHGTDWDDTTIAEREHELNKQLPKHFANHPTVKDFREP
;
A
#
# COMPACT_ATOMS: atom_id res chain seq x y z
N PHE A 1 22.97 8.95 15.45
CA PHE A 1 22.98 7.49 15.48
C PHE A 1 24.16 6.93 14.71
N SER A 2 24.65 5.79 15.19
CA SER A 2 25.80 5.01 14.74
C SER A 2 25.34 3.61 14.33
N HIS A 3 26.19 2.89 13.60
CA HIS A 3 25.94 1.49 13.25
C HIS A 3 25.69 0.60 14.48
N GLY A 4 26.44 0.82 15.57
CA GLY A 4 26.27 0.08 16.83
C GLY A 4 24.89 0.29 17.47
N GLU A 5 24.32 1.49 17.40
CA GLU A 5 22.97 1.75 17.91
C GLU A 5 21.89 1.01 17.11
N ALA A 6 22.06 0.90 15.79
CA ALA A 6 21.15 0.13 14.95
C ALA A 6 21.20 -1.37 15.28
N ILE A 7 22.41 -1.90 15.50
CA ILE A 7 22.61 -3.29 15.93
C ILE A 7 21.94 -3.54 17.28
N ASN A 8 22.21 -2.71 18.30
CA ASN A 8 21.64 -2.89 19.63
C ASN A 8 20.10 -2.86 19.60
N ALA A 9 19.50 -2.05 18.72
CA ALA A 9 18.06 -2.01 18.56
C ALA A 9 17.48 -3.26 17.91
N LEU A 10 18.17 -3.83 16.93
CA LEU A 10 17.81 -5.12 16.34
C LEU A 10 17.88 -6.24 17.38
N GLU A 11 18.96 -6.29 18.17
CA GLU A 11 19.09 -7.27 19.26
C GLU A 11 17.96 -7.14 20.28
N ASN A 12 17.65 -5.92 20.72
CA ASN A 12 16.58 -5.68 21.66
C ASN A 12 15.21 -6.10 21.11
N PHE A 13 14.93 -5.79 19.83
CA PHE A 13 13.70 -6.22 19.17
C PHE A 13 13.58 -7.75 19.15
N LEU A 14 14.65 -8.45 18.76
CA LEU A 14 14.66 -9.90 18.69
C LEU A 14 14.43 -10.54 20.07
N ASN A 15 15.15 -10.06 21.09
CA ASN A 15 15.02 -10.58 22.46
C ASN A 15 13.66 -10.27 23.11
N THR A 16 12.98 -9.21 22.66
CA THR A 16 11.68 -8.80 23.25
C THR A 16 10.51 -9.48 22.56
N TYR A 17 10.54 -9.59 21.23
CA TYR A 17 9.35 -9.94 20.44
C TYR A 17 9.44 -11.30 19.76
N ILE A 18 10.62 -11.92 19.69
CA ILE A 18 10.79 -13.24 19.07
C ILE A 18 11.10 -14.28 20.15
N PRO A 19 10.32 -15.37 20.24
CA PRO A 19 10.59 -16.46 21.18
C PRO A 19 12.03 -17.00 21.09
N ASP A 20 12.67 -17.23 22.24
CA ASP A 20 14.08 -17.67 22.35
C ASP A 20 14.44 -18.86 21.45
N HIS A 21 13.53 -19.82 21.29
CA HIS A 21 13.77 -21.01 20.47
C HIS A 21 13.84 -20.71 18.96
N LEU A 22 13.30 -19.58 18.50
CA LEU A 22 13.38 -19.12 17.12
C LEU A 22 14.63 -18.29 16.83
N ILE A 23 15.26 -17.73 17.87
CA ILE A 23 16.50 -16.92 17.76
C ILE A 23 17.75 -17.69 18.18
N LEU A 24 17.60 -18.91 18.71
CA LEU A 24 18.71 -19.72 19.18
C LEU A 24 19.73 -19.96 18.06
N GLY A 25 20.91 -19.34 18.18
CA GLY A 25 22.00 -19.46 17.22
C GLY A 25 22.05 -18.40 16.12
N MET A 26 21.11 -17.44 16.08
CA MET A 26 21.25 -16.26 15.20
C MET A 26 22.23 -15.26 15.82
N THR A 27 23.37 -15.06 15.15
CA THR A 27 24.29 -13.97 15.51
C THR A 27 23.86 -12.65 14.83
N ILE A 28 24.38 -11.52 15.29
CA ILE A 28 24.24 -10.22 14.60
C ILE A 28 24.66 -10.35 13.13
N ASP A 29 25.75 -11.07 12.85
CA ASP A 29 26.20 -11.30 11.48
C ASP A 29 25.16 -12.09 10.67
N THR A 30 24.50 -13.09 11.26
CA THR A 30 23.39 -13.80 10.63
C THR A 30 22.22 -12.86 10.34
N ILE A 31 21.89 -11.97 11.27
CA ILE A 31 20.82 -10.98 11.10
C ILE A 31 21.17 -9.98 9.99
N LEU A 32 22.41 -9.49 9.94
CA LEU A 32 22.89 -8.62 8.87
C LEU A 32 22.93 -9.34 7.51
N GLN A 33 23.27 -10.64 7.48
CA GLN A 33 23.17 -11.46 6.28
C GLN A 33 21.72 -11.65 5.81
N LEU A 34 20.78 -11.85 6.74
CA LEU A 34 19.36 -11.88 6.44
C LEU A 34 18.91 -10.54 5.84
N ILE A 35 19.32 -9.41 6.41
CA ILE A 35 19.00 -8.09 5.84
C ILE A 35 19.61 -7.92 4.43
N ARG A 36 20.81 -8.46 4.18
CA ARG A 36 21.53 -8.33 2.90
C ARG A 36 21.03 -9.27 1.79
N GLY A 37 20.39 -10.39 2.12
CA GLY A 37 20.09 -11.44 1.14
C GLY A 37 18.97 -12.40 1.50
N SER A 38 18.11 -12.05 2.46
CA SER A 38 16.99 -12.90 2.85
C SER A 38 15.99 -13.07 1.72
N ALA A 39 15.36 -14.24 1.70
CA ALA A 39 14.23 -14.50 0.83
C ALA A 39 13.12 -13.47 1.10
N SER A 40 12.62 -12.85 0.03
CA SER A 40 11.61 -11.79 0.05
C SER A 40 10.29 -12.21 0.73
N GLY A 41 10.10 -13.51 0.97
CA GLY A 41 8.92 -14.08 1.62
C GLY A 41 9.07 -14.32 3.13
N SER A 42 10.24 -14.09 3.74
CA SER A 42 10.38 -14.28 5.19
C SER A 42 9.65 -13.16 5.96
N PRO A 43 8.78 -13.50 6.93
CA PRO A 43 8.02 -12.52 7.71
C PRO A 43 8.91 -11.64 8.60
N LEU A 44 10.15 -12.06 8.88
CA LEU A 44 11.10 -11.32 9.70
C LEU A 44 11.92 -10.31 8.90
N THR A 45 12.09 -10.53 7.60
CA THR A 45 12.95 -9.66 6.76
C THR A 45 12.47 -8.21 6.79
N ILE A 46 11.17 -7.99 6.56
CA ILE A 46 10.61 -6.65 6.42
C ILE A 46 10.74 -5.84 7.73
N PRO A 47 10.33 -6.35 8.91
CA PRO A 47 10.55 -5.65 10.18
C PRO A 47 12.02 -5.33 10.45
N LEU A 48 12.93 -6.28 10.25
CA LEU A 48 14.36 -6.08 10.52
C LEU A 48 14.97 -5.02 9.59
N VAL A 49 14.61 -5.04 8.30
CA VAL A 49 15.01 -4.02 7.34
C VAL A 49 14.49 -2.64 7.76
N TYR A 50 13.24 -2.53 8.23
CA TYR A 50 12.69 -1.25 8.67
C TYR A 50 13.36 -0.71 9.94
N ILE A 51 13.69 -1.57 10.91
CA ILE A 51 14.45 -1.15 12.09
C ILE A 51 15.80 -0.61 11.65
N TYR A 52 16.51 -1.33 10.77
CA TYR A 52 17.81 -0.90 10.28
C TYR A 52 17.70 0.44 9.52
N PHE A 53 16.74 0.56 8.59
CA PHE A 53 16.52 1.78 7.83
C PHE A 53 16.11 2.96 8.70
N PHE A 54 15.37 2.76 9.78
CA PHE A 54 15.04 3.83 10.72
C PHE A 54 16.33 4.53 11.19
N TYR A 55 17.33 3.79 11.67
CA TYR A 55 18.58 4.38 12.14
C TYR A 55 19.40 5.02 11.02
N THR A 56 19.38 4.46 9.82
CA THR A 56 20.10 5.07 8.69
C THR A 56 19.43 6.35 8.22
N ASP A 57 18.10 6.37 8.18
CA ASP A 57 17.30 7.50 7.75
C ASP A 57 17.39 8.66 8.73
N GLN A 58 17.55 8.39 10.04
CA GLN A 58 17.72 9.46 11.03
C GLN A 58 18.92 10.39 10.73
N ILE A 59 19.98 9.90 10.08
CA ILE A 59 21.10 10.79 9.67
C ILE A 59 20.62 11.78 8.62
N ILE A 60 19.87 11.29 7.64
CA ILE A 60 19.36 12.08 6.52
C ILE A 60 18.27 13.03 7.03
N MET A 61 17.30 12.48 7.78
CA MET A 61 16.17 13.24 8.34
C MET A 61 16.59 14.38 9.25
N ASN A 62 17.58 14.19 10.13
CA ASN A 62 18.04 15.26 11.01
C ASN A 62 18.53 16.48 10.22
N ASP A 63 19.20 16.24 9.08
CA ASP A 63 19.68 17.31 8.22
C ASP A 63 18.56 17.97 7.39
N LEU A 64 17.56 17.17 6.98
CA LEU A 64 16.40 17.61 6.19
C LEU A 64 15.37 18.41 6.99
N ILE A 65 15.13 18.03 8.25
CA ILE A 65 14.19 18.73 9.15
C ILE A 65 14.62 20.19 9.33
N ASP A 66 15.90 20.43 9.58
CA ASP A 66 16.47 21.77 9.74
C ASP A 66 16.35 22.62 8.46
N LYS A 67 16.20 21.97 7.30
CA LYS A 67 16.08 22.59 5.98
C LYS A 67 14.64 22.68 5.48
N ASN A 68 13.67 22.21 6.26
CA ASN A 68 12.26 22.12 5.86
C ASN A 68 12.07 21.33 4.55
N GLU A 69 12.84 20.24 4.40
CA GLU A 69 12.75 19.33 3.26
C GLU A 69 11.93 18.08 3.60
N LEU A 70 11.24 17.53 2.60
CA LEU A 70 10.46 16.31 2.71
C LEU A 70 11.35 15.09 2.52
N PHE A 71 11.21 14.11 3.41
CA PHE A 71 11.77 12.77 3.29
C PHE A 71 10.65 11.73 3.37
N VAL A 72 10.52 10.89 2.36
CA VAL A 72 9.57 9.78 2.35
C VAL A 72 10.30 8.51 1.95
N ARG A 73 10.18 7.44 2.73
CA ARG A 73 10.69 6.12 2.38
C ARG A 73 9.53 5.15 2.18
N TYR A 74 9.64 4.34 1.13
CA TYR A 74 8.80 3.16 0.94
C TYR A 74 9.70 1.98 0.58
N ARG A 75 9.79 1.00 1.49
CA ARG A 75 10.74 -0.13 1.38
C ARG A 75 12.17 0.38 1.17
N ASP A 76 12.80 -0.02 0.07
CA ASP A 76 14.15 0.32 -0.34
C ASP A 76 14.25 1.62 -1.15
N GLU A 77 13.12 2.21 -1.57
CA GLU A 77 13.07 3.50 -2.28
C GLU A 77 12.89 4.66 -1.29
N ALA A 78 13.54 5.79 -1.57
CA ALA A 78 13.35 7.03 -0.85
C ALA A 78 13.17 8.21 -1.82
N PHE A 79 12.25 9.11 -1.47
CA PHE A 79 12.00 10.37 -2.14
C PHE A 79 12.39 11.52 -1.19
N ILE A 80 13.13 12.48 -1.74
CA ILE A 80 13.65 13.64 -1.00
C ILE A 80 13.36 14.89 -1.82
N THR A 81 12.85 15.95 -1.19
CA THR A 81 12.88 17.30 -1.79
C THR A 81 14.17 17.99 -1.42
N TRP A 82 14.71 18.79 -2.33
CA TRP A 82 16.01 19.42 -2.09
C TRP A 82 16.13 20.77 -2.80
N ASN A 83 16.13 21.86 -2.04
CA ASN A 83 16.25 23.23 -2.52
C ASN A 83 17.67 23.81 -2.34
N HIS A 84 18.67 22.94 -2.16
CA HIS A 84 20.05 23.32 -1.92
C HIS A 84 20.96 22.82 -3.04
N SER A 85 22.25 23.15 -2.97
CA SER A 85 23.21 22.71 -3.98
C SER A 85 23.41 21.19 -3.99
N GLU A 86 23.72 20.62 -5.15
CA GLU A 86 24.08 19.20 -5.30
C GLU A 86 25.32 18.81 -4.46
N GLN A 87 26.22 19.77 -4.21
CA GLN A 87 27.39 19.56 -3.35
C GLN A 87 26.99 19.29 -1.90
N GLN A 88 26.00 20.03 -1.40
CA GLN A 88 25.46 19.80 -0.05
C GLN A 88 24.74 18.46 0.02
N LEU A 89 23.99 18.07 -1.01
CA LEU A 89 23.34 16.75 -1.10
C LEU A 89 24.40 15.64 -1.09
N SER A 90 25.46 15.80 -1.87
CA SER A 90 26.58 14.86 -1.95
C SER A 90 27.33 14.74 -0.61
N SER A 91 27.45 15.85 0.12
CA SER A 91 28.03 15.86 1.47
C SER A 91 27.16 15.07 2.46
N LEU A 92 25.84 15.28 2.43
CA LEU A 92 24.89 14.55 3.26
C LEU A 92 24.99 13.03 3.06
N PHE A 93 24.98 12.59 1.80
CA PHE A 93 25.12 11.16 1.49
C PHE A 93 26.51 10.62 1.79
N SER A 94 27.57 11.43 1.68
CA SER A 94 28.91 11.04 2.11
C SER A 94 28.97 10.76 3.62
N ILE A 95 28.31 11.60 4.42
CA ILE A 95 28.19 11.40 5.87
C ILE A 95 27.41 10.11 6.16
N ALA A 96 26.27 9.90 5.51
CA ALA A 96 25.46 8.69 5.66
C ALA A 96 26.26 7.42 5.30
N LYS A 97 26.97 7.42 4.17
CA LYS A 97 27.86 6.33 3.73
C LYS A 97 28.99 6.05 4.73
N SER A 98 29.58 7.09 5.32
CA SER A 98 30.65 6.90 6.31
C SER A 98 30.16 6.23 7.60
N ARG A 99 28.90 6.47 7.99
CA ARG A 99 28.31 5.91 9.21
C ARG A 99 27.69 4.53 9.01
N PHE A 100 27.23 4.24 7.79
CA PHE A 100 26.62 2.96 7.40
C PHE A 100 27.22 2.48 6.07
N PRO A 101 28.50 2.04 6.06
CA PRO A 101 29.21 1.65 4.85
C PRO A 101 28.62 0.43 4.14
N GLU A 102 27.77 -0.33 4.83
CA GLU A 102 27.05 -1.48 4.30
C GLU A 102 25.89 -1.07 3.39
N VAL A 103 25.37 0.15 3.54
CA VAL A 103 24.24 0.66 2.76
C VAL A 103 24.73 1.32 1.49
N LYS A 104 24.32 0.77 0.35
CA LYS A 104 24.65 1.29 -0.98
C LYS A 104 23.59 2.30 -1.40
N TRP A 105 23.81 3.56 -1.06
CA TRP A 105 22.96 4.66 -1.52
C TRP A 105 23.20 4.96 -3.01
N HIS A 106 22.16 4.88 -3.81
CA HIS A 106 22.15 5.22 -5.22
C HIS A 106 21.09 6.29 -5.49
N ILE A 107 21.50 7.40 -6.10
CA ILE A 107 20.56 8.42 -6.58
C ILE A 107 20.19 8.02 -8.00
N SER A 108 18.97 7.51 -8.17
CA SER A 108 18.47 7.03 -9.46
C SER A 108 18.11 8.18 -10.42
N SER A 109 17.62 9.29 -9.89
CA SER A 109 17.22 10.46 -10.65
C SER A 109 17.33 11.74 -9.82
N ILE A 110 17.69 12.82 -10.49
CA ILE A 110 17.62 14.21 -10.03
C ILE A 110 16.91 14.93 -11.19
N ASP A 111 15.97 15.83 -10.88
CA ASP A 111 15.12 16.53 -11.86
C ASP A 111 14.06 15.69 -12.61
N TYR A 112 13.21 16.41 -13.34
CA TYR A 112 11.80 16.13 -13.61
C TYR A 112 11.48 15.38 -14.92
N PRO A 113 10.36 14.60 -14.97
CA PRO A 113 9.56 14.11 -13.85
C PRO A 113 10.17 12.82 -13.30
N ILE A 114 10.13 12.64 -11.99
CA ILE A 114 10.55 11.38 -11.36
C ILE A 114 9.33 10.55 -10.99
N HIS A 115 9.55 9.25 -10.77
CA HIS A 115 8.54 8.37 -10.20
C HIS A 115 9.01 7.86 -8.85
N PHE A 116 8.06 7.72 -7.93
CA PHE A 116 8.26 7.12 -6.62
C PHE A 116 7.12 6.16 -6.39
N VAL A 117 7.43 4.85 -6.37
CA VAL A 117 6.44 3.77 -6.38
C VAL A 117 5.48 3.92 -7.58
N ASP A 118 4.23 4.30 -7.32
CA ASP A 118 3.15 4.45 -8.30
C ASP A 118 2.80 5.92 -8.59
N ILE A 119 3.60 6.85 -8.06
CA ILE A 119 3.34 8.28 -8.08
C ILE A 119 4.34 8.95 -9.01
N LYS A 120 3.83 9.67 -10.00
CA LYS A 120 4.62 10.62 -10.77
C LYS A 120 4.75 11.88 -9.93
N VAL A 121 5.99 12.26 -9.60
CA VAL A 121 6.27 13.47 -8.83
C VAL A 121 6.96 14.47 -9.74
N GLY A 122 6.45 15.69 -9.69
CA GLY A 122 6.96 16.78 -10.48
C GLY A 122 6.98 18.08 -9.72
N HIS A 123 7.63 19.11 -10.29
CA HIS A 123 7.58 20.46 -9.78
C HIS A 123 7.33 21.45 -10.92
N ASN A 124 6.60 22.51 -10.61
CA ASN A 124 6.44 23.66 -11.48
C ASN A 124 6.58 24.92 -10.62
N THR A 125 7.50 25.82 -10.99
CA THR A 125 7.73 27.08 -10.25
C THR A 125 7.94 26.91 -8.73
N GLY A 126 8.62 25.82 -8.32
CA GLY A 126 8.85 25.50 -6.90
C GLY A 126 7.68 24.83 -6.18
N HIS A 127 6.55 24.60 -6.85
CA HIS A 127 5.44 23.83 -6.30
C HIS A 127 5.51 22.39 -6.78
N LEU A 128 5.47 21.45 -5.84
CA LEU A 128 5.32 20.04 -6.17
C LEU A 128 3.91 19.78 -6.68
N PHE A 129 3.83 18.94 -7.71
CA PHE A 129 2.59 18.34 -8.12
C PHE A 129 2.79 16.83 -8.19
N THR A 130 1.70 16.09 -8.04
CA THR A 130 1.71 14.63 -8.10
C THR A 130 0.65 14.15 -9.08
N GLY A 131 0.90 12.99 -9.69
CA GLY A 131 -0.03 12.31 -10.58
C GLY A 131 0.23 10.80 -10.56
N VAL A 132 -0.50 10.05 -11.38
CA VAL A 132 -0.27 8.62 -11.52
C VAL A 132 0.96 8.38 -12.39
N TYR A 133 1.84 7.48 -11.94
CA TYR A 133 2.89 6.96 -12.80
C TYR A 133 2.38 5.76 -13.59
N HIS A 134 2.55 5.81 -14.91
CA HIS A 134 2.22 4.72 -15.82
C HIS A 134 3.52 4.06 -16.29
N GLN A 135 3.81 2.87 -15.78
CA GLN A 135 4.93 2.09 -16.29
C GLN A 135 4.58 1.51 -17.65
N GLU A 136 5.34 1.87 -18.69
CA GLU A 136 5.08 1.50 -20.09
C GLU A 136 4.96 -0.03 -20.31
N MET A 137 5.59 -0.83 -19.45
CA MET A 137 5.77 -2.28 -19.68
C MET A 137 4.67 -3.20 -19.12
N PHE A 138 3.73 -2.73 -18.29
CA PHE A 138 2.75 -3.62 -17.64
C PHE A 138 1.37 -3.69 -18.30
N TYR A 139 1.15 -2.95 -19.38
CA TYR A 139 -0.15 -2.90 -20.02
C TYR A 139 -0.44 -4.07 -20.98
N ASN A 140 0.55 -4.92 -21.27
CA ASN A 140 0.40 -6.02 -22.21
C ASN A 140 0.11 -7.39 -21.54
N ASP A 141 0.47 -7.59 -20.27
CA ASP A 141 0.53 -8.96 -19.71
C ASP A 141 -0.65 -9.38 -18.83
N PHE A 142 -1.34 -8.46 -18.15
CA PHE A 142 -2.43 -8.85 -17.23
C PHE A 142 -3.81 -8.98 -17.89
N LEU A 143 -3.97 -8.44 -19.10
CA LEU A 143 -5.25 -8.38 -19.80
C LEU A 143 -5.11 -8.72 -21.28
N SER A 144 -4.21 -9.64 -21.65
CA SER A 144 -4.38 -10.33 -22.92
C SER A 144 -5.80 -10.93 -22.91
N SER A 145 -6.59 -10.50 -23.87
CA SER A 145 -8.05 -10.68 -23.87
C SER A 145 -8.48 -12.14 -23.76
N GLU A 146 -7.60 -13.08 -24.09
CA GLU A 146 -7.88 -14.50 -24.17
C GLU A 146 -8.07 -15.17 -22.79
N LEU A 147 -7.40 -14.71 -21.73
CA LEU A 147 -7.53 -15.32 -20.38
C LEU A 147 -8.63 -14.68 -19.53
N ASN A 148 -8.87 -13.36 -19.68
CA ASN A 148 -9.93 -12.66 -18.94
C ASN A 148 -11.33 -12.83 -19.56
N GLN A 149 -11.43 -13.25 -20.83
CA GLN A 149 -12.70 -13.63 -21.45
C GLN A 149 -13.32 -14.88 -20.80
N LEU A 150 -12.53 -15.70 -20.09
CA LEU A 150 -13.01 -16.94 -19.49
C LEU A 150 -13.72 -16.76 -18.14
N GLN A 151 -13.57 -15.60 -17.48
CA GLN A 151 -14.24 -15.29 -16.20
C GLN A 151 -14.74 -13.84 -16.18
N ASN A 152 -16.05 -13.67 -16.36
CA ASN A 152 -16.82 -12.43 -16.24
C ASN A 152 -16.08 -11.13 -16.66
N PRO A 153 -15.84 -10.92 -17.97
CA PRO A 153 -14.99 -9.84 -18.48
C PRO A 153 -15.45 -8.44 -18.06
N ASN A 154 -16.77 -8.25 -17.92
CA ASN A 154 -17.33 -6.97 -17.49
C ASN A 154 -16.92 -6.65 -16.06
N GLU A 155 -17.06 -7.59 -15.12
CA GLU A 155 -16.72 -7.39 -13.70
C GLU A 155 -15.23 -7.06 -13.51
N ASN A 156 -14.35 -7.65 -14.32
CA ASN A 156 -12.92 -7.34 -14.29
C ASN A 156 -12.63 -5.91 -14.77
N ILE A 157 -13.32 -5.45 -15.82
CA ILE A 157 -13.20 -4.07 -16.32
C ILE A 157 -13.70 -3.06 -15.30
N TRP A 158 -14.87 -3.31 -14.70
CA TRP A 158 -15.45 -2.45 -13.67
C TRP A 158 -14.52 -2.31 -12.46
N ASN A 159 -13.99 -3.44 -11.99
CA ASN A 159 -13.02 -3.44 -10.89
C ASN A 159 -11.72 -2.73 -11.26
N TRP A 160 -11.25 -2.84 -12.51
CA TRP A 160 -10.06 -2.14 -12.98
C TRP A 160 -10.30 -0.62 -13.04
N LEU A 161 -11.39 -0.18 -13.67
CA LEU A 161 -11.77 1.25 -13.76
C LEU A 161 -11.89 1.87 -12.38
N ARG A 162 -12.62 1.22 -11.47
CA ARG A 162 -12.76 1.68 -10.08
C ARG A 162 -11.41 1.82 -9.38
N LYS A 163 -10.51 0.85 -9.53
CA LYS A 163 -9.16 0.91 -8.94
C LYS A 163 -8.32 2.04 -9.56
N ALA A 164 -8.42 2.24 -10.88
CA ALA A 164 -7.71 3.29 -11.59
C ALA A 164 -8.19 4.68 -11.15
N LEU A 165 -9.50 4.90 -11.06
CA LEU A 165 -10.08 6.15 -10.57
C LEU A 165 -9.72 6.43 -9.10
N LEU A 166 -9.77 5.41 -8.23
CA LEU A 166 -9.27 5.54 -6.85
C LEU A 166 -7.79 5.94 -6.81
N LYS A 167 -6.95 5.34 -7.67
CA LYS A 167 -5.53 5.67 -7.80
C LYS A 167 -5.33 7.13 -8.23
N ALA A 168 -6.09 7.56 -9.24
CA ALA A 168 -6.08 8.92 -9.76
C ALA A 168 -6.43 9.95 -8.67
N VAL A 169 -7.52 9.76 -7.93
CA VAL A 169 -7.90 10.68 -6.83
C VAL A 169 -6.84 10.73 -5.73
N ARG A 170 -6.20 9.60 -5.41
CA ARG A 170 -5.17 9.54 -4.37
C ARG A 170 -3.91 10.29 -4.79
N TYR A 171 -3.49 10.15 -6.04
CA TYR A 171 -2.17 10.61 -6.49
C TYR A 171 -2.19 11.94 -7.20
N CYS A 172 -3.29 12.33 -7.86
CA CYS A 172 -3.38 13.64 -8.47
C CYS A 172 -3.55 14.73 -7.42
N CYS A 173 -2.66 15.73 -7.43
CA CYS A 173 -2.67 16.81 -6.44
C CYS A 173 -3.86 17.77 -6.60
N ASP A 174 -4.40 17.90 -7.82
CA ASP A 174 -5.50 18.80 -8.14
C ASP A 174 -6.45 18.22 -9.21
N SER A 175 -7.53 18.95 -9.46
CA SER A 175 -8.57 18.54 -10.43
C SER A 175 -8.09 18.53 -11.87
N VAL A 176 -7.07 19.33 -12.22
CA VAL A 176 -6.54 19.38 -13.59
C VAL A 176 -5.75 18.11 -13.87
N MET A 177 -4.87 17.73 -12.94
CA MET A 177 -4.12 16.48 -12.99
C MET A 177 -5.05 15.26 -12.95
N PHE A 178 -6.08 15.29 -12.11
CA PHE A 178 -7.10 14.23 -12.07
C PHE A 178 -7.84 14.11 -13.41
N HIS A 179 -8.24 15.23 -14.03
CA HIS A 179 -8.91 15.18 -15.32
C HIS A 179 -8.01 14.66 -16.45
N SER A 180 -6.74 15.10 -16.48
CA SER A 180 -5.76 14.55 -17.42
C SER A 180 -5.63 13.04 -17.25
N GLU A 181 -5.56 12.57 -16.01
CA GLU A 181 -5.49 11.14 -15.67
C GLU A 181 -6.74 10.38 -16.12
N THR A 182 -7.95 10.94 -15.92
CA THR A 182 -9.19 10.31 -16.42
C THR A 182 -9.16 10.13 -17.94
N GLY A 183 -8.57 11.09 -18.68
CA GLY A 183 -8.37 10.95 -20.11
C GLY A 183 -7.38 9.86 -20.51
N GLU A 184 -6.32 9.63 -19.71
CA GLU A 184 -5.39 8.50 -19.93
C GLU A 184 -6.07 7.15 -19.64
N ILE A 185 -6.85 7.05 -18.56
CA ILE A 185 -7.61 5.84 -18.23
C ILE A 185 -8.59 5.50 -19.37
N GLN A 186 -9.31 6.50 -19.88
CA GLN A 186 -10.23 6.35 -21.01
C GLN A 186 -9.49 5.90 -22.27
N ARG A 187 -8.35 6.52 -22.61
CA ARG A 187 -7.50 6.11 -23.74
C ARG A 187 -7.04 4.67 -23.63
N GLU A 188 -6.60 4.25 -22.45
CA GLU A 188 -6.15 2.87 -22.21
C GLU A 188 -7.31 1.87 -22.32
N LEU A 189 -8.50 2.24 -21.85
CA LEU A 189 -9.71 1.44 -22.02
C LEU A 189 -10.05 1.25 -23.51
N LEU A 190 -9.99 2.33 -24.31
CA LEU A 190 -10.21 2.29 -25.76
C LEU A 190 -9.14 1.47 -26.49
N ARG A 191 -7.86 1.60 -26.09
CA ARG A 191 -6.75 0.81 -26.65
C ARG A 191 -6.96 -0.70 -26.47
N ARG A 192 -7.67 -1.10 -25.42
CA ARG A 192 -8.05 -2.49 -25.12
C ARG A 192 -9.31 -2.96 -25.86
N GLY A 193 -9.93 -2.10 -26.67
CA GLY A 193 -11.08 -2.46 -27.51
C GLY A 193 -12.44 -2.35 -26.80
N HIS A 194 -12.51 -1.70 -25.65
CA HIS A 194 -13.77 -1.41 -24.98
C HIS A 194 -14.38 -0.09 -25.47
N SER A 195 -15.69 0.10 -25.29
CA SER A 195 -16.37 1.32 -25.71
C SER A 195 -16.17 2.46 -24.71
N GLU A 196 -16.23 3.69 -25.21
CA GLU A 196 -16.22 4.92 -24.41
C GLU A 196 -17.35 4.94 -23.37
N HIS A 197 -18.53 4.44 -23.75
CA HIS A 197 -19.71 4.43 -22.86
C HIS A 197 -19.47 3.70 -21.52
N ILE A 198 -18.66 2.63 -21.52
CA ILE A 198 -18.33 1.89 -20.29
C ILE A 198 -17.52 2.78 -19.33
N PHE A 199 -16.65 3.64 -19.88
CA PHE A 199 -15.90 4.59 -19.07
C PHE A 199 -16.81 5.62 -18.43
N ASP A 200 -17.72 6.21 -19.23
CA ASP A 200 -18.64 7.23 -18.75
C ASP A 200 -19.55 6.69 -17.63
N GLU A 201 -20.13 5.50 -17.85
CA GLU A 201 -20.97 4.82 -16.84
C GLU A 201 -20.18 4.55 -15.54
N ALA A 202 -18.92 4.11 -15.66
CA ALA A 202 -18.05 3.89 -14.51
C ALA A 202 -17.63 5.16 -13.78
N LEU A 203 -17.44 6.25 -14.51
CA LEU A 203 -17.10 7.53 -13.93
C LEU A 203 -18.29 8.13 -13.19
N ASP A 204 -19.49 8.02 -13.75
CA ASP A 204 -20.73 8.46 -13.12
C ASP A 204 -21.02 7.67 -11.83
N GLU A 205 -21.00 6.33 -11.88
CA GLU A 205 -21.16 5.48 -10.69
C GLU A 205 -20.10 5.80 -9.63
N PHE A 206 -18.85 6.03 -10.04
CA PHE A 206 -17.78 6.42 -9.13
C PHE A 206 -18.09 7.76 -8.43
N TYR A 207 -18.61 8.75 -9.14
CA TYR A 207 -18.99 10.02 -8.52
C TYR A 207 -20.19 9.89 -7.58
N GLU A 208 -21.19 9.09 -7.95
CA GLU A 208 -22.37 8.79 -7.13
C GLU A 208 -21.96 8.14 -5.80
N ASP A 209 -21.08 7.14 -5.84
CA ASP A 209 -20.56 6.44 -4.67
C ASP A 209 -19.89 7.35 -3.64
N PHE A 210 -19.31 8.47 -4.10
CA PHE A 210 -18.67 9.47 -3.24
C PHE A 210 -19.53 10.72 -3.02
N GLY A 211 -20.78 10.72 -3.48
CA GLY A 211 -21.73 11.82 -3.28
C GLY A 211 -21.29 13.13 -3.96
N VAL A 212 -20.72 13.04 -5.15
CA VAL A 212 -20.23 14.17 -5.96
C VAL A 212 -21.02 14.23 -7.27
N THR A 213 -21.47 15.42 -7.67
CA THR A 213 -22.36 15.62 -8.83
C THR A 213 -21.59 15.90 -10.13
N VAL A 214 -20.47 15.23 -10.37
CA VAL A 214 -19.51 15.46 -11.49
C VAL A 214 -18.45 16.55 -11.24
N ILE A 215 -17.25 16.30 -11.78
CA ILE A 215 -16.08 17.19 -11.77
C ILE A 215 -15.74 17.57 -13.21
N TYR A 216 -16.08 18.79 -13.62
CA TYR A 216 -15.64 19.38 -14.90
C TYR A 216 -14.58 20.46 -14.63
N PRO A 217 -13.37 20.37 -15.23
CA PRO A 217 -12.42 21.48 -15.21
C PRO A 217 -12.92 22.66 -16.05
N PRO A 218 -12.45 23.89 -15.79
CA PRO A 218 -11.54 24.30 -14.72
C PRO A 218 -12.23 24.69 -13.40
N PHE A 219 -13.55 24.54 -13.27
CA PHE A 219 -14.33 25.37 -12.33
C PHE A 219 -14.63 24.77 -10.95
N LEU A 220 -14.16 23.57 -10.59
CA LEU A 220 -14.64 22.90 -9.37
C LEU A 220 -13.55 22.22 -8.52
N THR A 221 -12.51 22.97 -8.13
CA THR A 221 -11.56 22.55 -7.07
C THR A 221 -12.29 22.07 -5.81
N VAL A 222 -13.43 22.69 -5.47
CA VAL A 222 -14.25 22.31 -4.30
C VAL A 222 -14.80 20.88 -4.39
N ASN A 223 -15.29 20.47 -5.56
CA ASN A 223 -15.81 19.10 -5.74
C ASN A 223 -14.69 18.07 -5.72
N TYR A 224 -13.52 18.40 -6.27
CA TYR A 224 -12.36 17.51 -6.22
C TYR A 224 -11.84 17.35 -4.79
N GLU A 225 -11.74 18.41 -4.00
CA GLU A 225 -11.36 18.31 -2.58
C GLU A 225 -12.38 17.50 -1.77
N LYS A 226 -13.68 17.66 -2.06
CA LYS A 226 -14.74 16.83 -1.47
C LYS A 226 -14.52 15.35 -1.83
N LEU A 227 -14.28 15.04 -3.11
CA LEU A 227 -13.99 13.69 -3.58
C LEU A 227 -12.76 13.08 -2.87
N ARG A 228 -11.63 13.81 -2.83
CA ARG A 228 -10.42 13.38 -2.13
C ARG A 228 -10.66 13.07 -0.66
N LYS A 229 -11.43 13.93 0.02
CA LYS A 229 -11.80 13.71 1.43
C LYS A 229 -12.61 12.42 1.60
N HIS A 230 -13.60 12.17 0.74
CA HIS A 230 -14.40 10.95 0.82
C HIS A 230 -13.57 9.69 0.49
N VAL A 231 -12.70 9.73 -0.51
CA VAL A 231 -11.76 8.63 -0.81
C VAL A 231 -10.82 8.36 0.36
N SER A 232 -10.31 9.40 1.02
CA SER A 232 -9.48 9.24 2.23
C SER A 232 -10.23 8.56 3.38
N ILE A 233 -11.51 8.91 3.58
CA ILE A 233 -12.37 8.26 4.60
C ILE A 233 -12.60 6.79 4.23
N TYR A 234 -12.93 6.51 2.95
CA TYR A 234 -13.11 5.16 2.44
C TYR A 234 -11.87 4.29 2.69
N ASP A 235 -10.67 4.82 2.44
CA ASP A 235 -9.41 4.11 2.69
C ASP A 235 -9.17 3.79 4.16
N LYS A 236 -9.46 4.74 5.05
CA LYS A 236 -9.38 4.53 6.51
C LYS A 236 -10.32 3.43 6.97
N ASN A 237 -11.57 3.45 6.50
CA ASN A 237 -12.56 2.44 6.85
C ASN A 237 -12.16 1.06 6.33
N ARG A 238 -11.64 0.99 5.09
CA ARG A 238 -11.14 -0.26 4.51
C ARG A 238 -9.94 -0.81 5.27
N ALA A 239 -9.00 0.04 5.69
CA ALA A 239 -7.85 -0.36 6.49
C ALA A 239 -8.27 -0.88 7.88
N ALA A 240 -9.22 -0.22 8.53
CA ALA A 240 -9.79 -0.66 9.80
C ALA A 240 -10.47 -2.03 9.68
N ALA A 241 -11.34 -2.22 8.68
CA ALA A 241 -12.00 -3.50 8.43
C ALA A 241 -11.00 -4.63 8.13
N LYS A 242 -9.89 -4.34 7.43
CA LYS A 242 -8.83 -5.33 7.19
C LYS A 242 -8.12 -5.73 8.49
N LYS A 243 -7.86 -4.76 9.37
CA LYS A 243 -7.23 -4.99 10.68
C LYS A 243 -8.12 -5.85 11.58
N GLU A 244 -9.41 -5.53 11.67
CA GLU A 244 -10.39 -6.33 12.43
C GLU A 244 -10.47 -7.77 11.93
N ARG A 245 -10.44 -7.99 10.62
CA ARG A 245 -10.41 -9.33 10.03
C ARG A 245 -9.14 -10.09 10.41
N SER A 246 -7.96 -9.45 10.37
CA SER A 246 -6.71 -10.11 10.78
C SER A 246 -6.69 -10.46 12.27
N GLU A 247 -7.20 -9.58 13.13
CA GLU A 247 -7.26 -9.84 14.58
C GLU A 247 -8.20 -11.01 14.90
N ASN A 248 -9.38 -11.06 14.26
CA ASN A 248 -10.31 -12.18 14.41
C ASN A 248 -9.73 -13.51 13.89
N SER A 249 -8.99 -13.49 12.77
CA SER A 249 -8.32 -14.69 12.25
C SER A 249 -7.22 -15.20 13.19
N SER A 250 -6.43 -14.31 13.80
CA SER A 250 -5.42 -14.69 14.80
C SER A 250 -6.04 -15.29 16.06
N GLN A 251 -7.14 -14.73 16.55
CA GLN A 251 -7.87 -15.28 17.71
C GLN A 251 -8.44 -16.68 17.42
N GLN A 252 -8.98 -16.91 16.22
CA GLN A 252 -9.46 -18.23 15.81
C GLN A 252 -8.33 -19.27 15.73
N GLN A 253 -7.14 -18.87 15.28
CA GLN A 253 -5.97 -19.75 15.28
C GLN A 253 -5.49 -20.08 16.70
N GLU A 254 -5.43 -19.12 17.61
CA GLU A 254 -5.05 -19.37 19.01
C GLU A 254 -6.04 -20.32 19.72
N ILE A 255 -7.35 -20.16 19.48
CA ILE A 255 -8.37 -21.08 20.01
C ILE A 255 -8.17 -22.50 19.44
N SER A 256 -7.80 -22.63 18.16
CA SER A 256 -7.54 -23.95 17.56
C SER A 256 -6.28 -24.64 18.12
N PHE A 257 -5.26 -23.87 18.52
CA PHE A 257 -4.02 -24.40 19.12
C PHE A 257 -4.19 -24.81 20.60
N HIS A 258 -5.24 -24.34 21.28
CA HIS A 258 -5.53 -24.70 22.68
C HIS A 258 -6.56 -25.82 22.82
N LEU A 259 -7.03 -26.40 21.71
CA LEU A 259 -7.81 -27.63 21.76
C LEU A 259 -6.86 -28.80 22.10
N PRO A 260 -7.11 -29.55 23.18
CA PRO A 260 -6.24 -30.65 23.58
C PRO A 260 -6.22 -31.74 22.50
N HIS A 261 -5.09 -31.88 21.82
CA HIS A 261 -4.77 -33.05 21.00
C HIS A 261 -4.57 -34.25 21.92
N GLY A 262 -5.65 -34.99 22.19
CA GLY A 262 -5.57 -36.26 22.89
C GLY A 262 -6.75 -36.52 23.79
N THR A 263 -7.86 -36.95 23.20
CA THR A 263 -8.81 -37.89 23.83
C THR A 263 -9.62 -38.48 22.68
N ASP A 264 -9.78 -39.81 22.66
CA ASP A 264 -10.67 -40.48 21.72
C ASP A 264 -12.08 -39.90 21.89
N TRP A 265 -12.55 -39.17 20.88
CA TRP A 265 -13.89 -38.60 20.88
C TRP A 265 -14.86 -39.65 20.31
N ASP A 266 -15.82 -40.08 21.13
CA ASP A 266 -16.97 -40.86 20.68
C ASP A 266 -17.80 -39.99 19.70
N ASP A 267 -18.28 -40.56 18.60
CA ASP A 267 -18.94 -39.87 17.48
C ASP A 267 -20.18 -39.06 17.93
N THR A 268 -20.75 -39.40 19.08
CA THR A 268 -21.86 -38.67 19.71
C THR A 268 -21.46 -37.26 20.19
N THR A 269 -20.21 -37.06 20.60
CA THR A 269 -19.72 -35.80 21.16
C THR A 269 -19.47 -34.71 20.11
N ILE A 270 -19.25 -35.11 18.85
CA ILE A 270 -19.00 -34.18 17.73
C ILE A 270 -20.32 -33.54 17.28
N ALA A 271 -21.40 -34.32 17.15
CA ALA A 271 -22.71 -33.82 16.72
C ALA A 271 -23.35 -32.86 17.75
N GLU A 272 -23.20 -33.14 19.05
CA GLU A 272 -23.70 -32.24 20.10
C GLU A 272 -22.94 -30.92 20.13
N ARG A 273 -21.61 -30.95 19.94
CA ARG A 273 -20.80 -29.73 19.88
C ARG A 273 -21.02 -28.90 18.62
N GLU A 274 -21.25 -29.52 17.46
CA GLU A 274 -21.65 -28.78 16.25
C GLU A 274 -23.02 -28.12 16.41
N HIS A 275 -23.93 -28.73 17.17
CA HIS A 275 -25.22 -28.13 17.51
C HIS A 275 -25.08 -26.95 18.49
N GLU A 276 -24.19 -27.05 19.48
CA GLU A 276 -23.88 -25.97 20.43
C GLU A 276 -23.15 -24.79 19.77
N LEU A 277 -22.17 -25.04 18.89
CA LEU A 277 -21.46 -23.99 18.15
C LEU A 277 -22.41 -23.20 17.24
N ASN A 278 -23.35 -23.88 16.59
CA ASN A 278 -24.38 -23.24 15.76
C ASN A 278 -25.41 -22.44 16.57
N LYS A 279 -25.54 -22.68 17.89
CA LYS A 279 -26.36 -21.84 18.79
C LYS A 279 -25.61 -20.60 19.30
N GLN A 280 -24.27 -20.64 19.36
CA GLN A 280 -23.45 -19.55 19.90
C GLN A 280 -22.94 -18.57 18.83
N LEU A 281 -23.05 -18.89 17.54
CA LEU A 281 -22.78 -17.95 16.45
C LEU A 281 -23.80 -16.79 16.48
N PRO A 282 -23.36 -15.53 16.68
CA PRO A 282 -24.25 -14.38 16.67
C PRO A 282 -24.89 -14.22 15.29
N LYS A 283 -26.22 -14.05 15.24
CA LYS A 283 -26.99 -13.67 14.02
C LYS A 283 -26.62 -12.28 13.46
N HIS A 284 -25.49 -11.70 13.87
CA HIS A 284 -25.09 -10.33 13.52
C HIS A 284 -24.48 -10.16 12.12
N PHE A 285 -24.34 -11.24 11.33
CA PHE A 285 -23.83 -11.15 9.96
C PHE A 285 -24.90 -11.11 8.86
N ALA A 286 -26.19 -11.03 9.21
CA ALA A 286 -27.27 -10.95 8.21
C ALA A 286 -27.59 -9.52 7.70
N ASN A 287 -26.97 -8.47 8.26
CA ASN A 287 -27.33 -7.07 7.96
C ASN A 287 -26.15 -6.21 7.46
N HIS A 288 -25.31 -6.75 6.58
CA HIS A 288 -24.54 -5.89 5.69
C HIS A 288 -25.31 -5.76 4.37
N PRO A 289 -25.61 -4.54 3.89
CA PRO A 289 -26.27 -4.38 2.60
C PRO A 289 -25.32 -4.88 1.51
N THR A 290 -25.60 -6.06 0.98
CA THR A 290 -25.13 -6.45 -0.33
C THR A 290 -25.78 -5.53 -1.35
N VAL A 291 -24.95 -4.90 -2.18
CA VAL A 291 -25.34 -4.09 -3.34
C VAL A 291 -26.03 -5.02 -4.36
N LYS A 292 -27.29 -5.37 -4.10
CA LYS A 292 -28.25 -6.02 -4.99
C LYS A 292 -29.62 -5.83 -4.37
N ASP A 293 -30.28 -4.72 -4.69
CA ASP A 293 -31.75 -4.62 -4.70
C ASP A 293 -32.15 -3.24 -5.24
N PHE A 294 -31.97 -3.04 -6.56
CA PHE A 294 -32.75 -2.07 -7.34
C PHE A 294 -32.75 -2.50 -8.83
N ARG A 295 -33.71 -3.37 -9.16
CA ARG A 295 -34.36 -3.65 -10.46
C ARG A 295 -35.73 -4.18 -10.05
N GLU A 296 -36.91 -3.70 -10.40
CA GLU A 296 -37.53 -2.86 -11.45
C GLU A 296 -38.97 -2.57 -10.91
N PRO A 297 -39.89 -1.89 -11.63
CA PRO A 297 -39.76 -1.07 -12.84
C PRO A 297 -40.03 0.43 -12.60
#